data_AF-A0A379W0G4-F1
#
_entry.id   AF-A0A379W0G4-F1
#
_cell.length_a   1.000
_cell.length_b   1.000
_cell.length_c   1.000
_cell.angle_alpha   90.00
_cell.angle_beta   90.00
_cell.angle_gamma   90.00
#
_symmetry.space_group_name_H-M   'P 1'
#
loop_
_entity.id
_entity.type
_entity.pdbx_description
1 polymer ?
#
loop_
_entity_poly.entity_id
_entity_poly.type
_entity_poly.pdbx_seq_one_letter_code
_entity_poly.pdbx_strand_id
1 'polypeptide(L)'
;MAVKVLTGDNPVVTARICLEVGIDTHDILTGTQVEAMSDAELAPEVEKRAVFARLTPLQKTRILQALQKNGHTVGFLGDGINDAPALRDADVGISVDSAADIAKESSDIILLEKDLMVLEEGVIKGRETFGNIIKYLNMTASSNFGNVFSVLVASAFIPFLPMLAIHLLIQNLMYDISQLSLPWDKMDKEFLRKPRKWDAKNIGRFMLWIGPTSSIFDITTFALMWYVFAANNVEAQALFQSGWFIEGLLSQTLVVHMLRTQKIPFIQSRATLPVLLTTGLIMAIGIYIPFSPLGAMVGLEPLPLSYFPWLVATLLSYCLVAQGMKRFYIKRFGQWF
;
A
#
# COMPACT_ATOMS: atom_id res chain seq x y z
N MET A 1 -5.25 -1.47 -19.10
CA MET A 1 -6.71 -1.28 -19.06
C MET A 1 -7.19 -1.52 -20.47
N ALA A 2 -8.27 -2.27 -20.65
CA ALA A 2 -8.88 -2.49 -21.95
C ALA A 2 -10.27 -1.85 -21.90
N VAL A 3 -10.66 -1.18 -22.97
CA VAL A 3 -12.00 -0.60 -23.12
C VAL A 3 -12.84 -1.57 -23.95
N LYS A 4 -14.06 -1.83 -23.50
CA LYS A 4 -15.05 -2.64 -24.23
C LYS A 4 -16.33 -1.82 -24.38
N VAL A 5 -16.91 -1.83 -25.57
CA VAL A 5 -18.11 -1.05 -25.92
C VAL A 5 -19.31 -1.99 -25.93
N LEU A 6 -20.30 -1.72 -25.08
CA LEU A 6 -21.52 -2.50 -24.95
C LEU A 6 -22.73 -1.62 -25.27
N THR A 7 -23.32 -1.78 -26.47
CA THR A 7 -24.44 -0.94 -26.93
C THR A 7 -25.64 -1.76 -27.43
N GLY A 8 -26.83 -1.15 -27.32
CA GLY A 8 -28.06 -1.62 -27.95
C GLY A 8 -28.18 -1.22 -29.43
N ASP A 9 -27.25 -0.39 -29.92
CA ASP A 9 -27.31 0.17 -31.27
C ASP A 9 -26.97 -0.82 -32.38
N ASN A 10 -27.20 -0.37 -33.62
CA ASN A 10 -26.85 -1.11 -34.80
C ASN A 10 -25.31 -1.30 -34.91
N PRO A 11 -24.83 -2.52 -35.24
CA PRO A 11 -23.41 -2.80 -35.40
C PRO A 11 -22.67 -1.86 -36.37
N VAL A 12 -23.33 -1.43 -37.46
CA VAL A 12 -22.72 -0.58 -38.50
C VAL A 12 -22.43 0.82 -37.96
N VAL A 13 -23.37 1.40 -37.22
CA VAL A 13 -23.21 2.73 -36.60
C VAL A 13 -22.16 2.66 -35.49
N THR A 14 -22.24 1.61 -34.67
CA THR A 14 -21.28 1.36 -33.58
C THR A 14 -19.85 1.24 -34.13
N ALA A 15 -19.66 0.51 -35.23
CA ALA A 15 -18.36 0.35 -35.88
C ALA A 15 -17.78 1.70 -36.32
N ARG A 16 -18.61 2.56 -36.94
CA ARG A 16 -18.16 3.89 -37.38
C ARG A 16 -17.67 4.75 -36.22
N ILE A 17 -18.46 4.84 -35.15
CA ILE A 17 -18.11 5.64 -33.97
C ILE A 17 -16.84 5.08 -33.29
N CYS A 18 -16.75 3.76 -33.12
CA CYS A 18 -15.59 3.12 -32.50
C CYS A 18 -14.29 3.38 -33.29
N LEU A 19 -14.34 3.37 -34.61
CA LEU A 19 -13.18 3.69 -35.45
C LEU A 19 -12.74 5.15 -35.30
N GLU A 20 -13.67 6.10 -35.17
CA GLU A 20 -13.36 7.52 -34.96
C GLU A 20 -12.62 7.77 -33.63
N VAL A 21 -12.90 6.97 -32.60
CA VAL A 21 -12.24 7.04 -31.29
C VAL A 21 -11.06 6.06 -31.14
N GLY A 22 -10.68 5.35 -32.20
CA GLY A 22 -9.52 4.45 -32.22
C GLY A 22 -9.72 3.12 -31.50
N ILE A 23 -10.96 2.65 -31.32
CA ILE A 23 -11.29 1.33 -30.79
C ILE A 23 -11.33 0.33 -31.95
N ASP A 24 -10.63 -0.79 -31.81
CA ASP A 24 -10.65 -1.87 -32.80
C ASP A 24 -12.05 -2.46 -32.92
N THR A 25 -12.57 -2.50 -34.15
CA THR A 25 -13.91 -3.01 -34.47
C THR A 25 -13.86 -4.34 -35.20
N HIS A 26 -12.70 -5.00 -35.24
CA HIS A 26 -12.62 -6.33 -35.81
C HIS A 26 -13.53 -7.28 -35.02
N ASP A 27 -14.41 -7.99 -35.73
CA ASP A 27 -15.29 -9.03 -35.21
C ASP A 27 -16.32 -8.59 -34.14
N ILE A 28 -17.17 -7.61 -34.44
CA ILE A 28 -18.29 -7.22 -33.55
C ILE A 28 -19.18 -8.43 -33.19
N LEU A 29 -19.45 -8.60 -31.89
CA LEU A 29 -20.40 -9.60 -31.38
C LEU A 29 -21.79 -8.98 -31.26
N THR A 30 -22.81 -9.60 -31.83
CA THR A 30 -24.20 -9.14 -31.68
C THR A 30 -24.88 -9.84 -30.51
N GLY A 31 -25.91 -9.20 -29.93
CA GLY A 31 -26.73 -9.82 -28.88
C GLY A 31 -27.31 -11.18 -29.25
N THR A 32 -27.67 -11.40 -30.52
CA THR A 32 -28.13 -12.71 -31.02
C THR A 32 -27.06 -13.79 -30.98
N GLN A 33 -25.80 -13.41 -31.24
CA GLN A 33 -24.66 -14.34 -31.17
C GLN A 33 -24.30 -14.63 -29.70
N VAL A 34 -24.33 -13.61 -28.84
CA VAL A 34 -24.12 -13.76 -27.39
C VAL A 34 -25.17 -14.70 -26.79
N GLU A 35 -26.44 -14.57 -27.20
CA GLU A 35 -27.52 -15.45 -26.74
C GLU A 35 -27.32 -16.92 -27.13
N ALA A 36 -26.79 -17.16 -28.34
CA ALA A 36 -26.54 -18.51 -28.84
C ALA A 36 -25.33 -19.19 -28.18
N MET A 37 -24.42 -18.41 -27.57
CA MET A 37 -23.25 -18.93 -26.87
C MET A 37 -23.60 -19.36 -25.44
N SER A 38 -23.03 -20.46 -24.99
CA SER A 38 -22.93 -20.80 -23.57
C SER A 38 -21.94 -19.89 -22.84
N ASP A 39 -21.99 -19.86 -21.51
CA ASP A 39 -21.04 -19.05 -20.72
C ASP A 39 -19.58 -19.50 -20.92
N ALA A 40 -19.35 -20.79 -21.17
CA ALA A 40 -18.02 -21.34 -21.46
C ALA A 40 -17.47 -20.88 -22.82
N GLU A 41 -18.34 -20.70 -23.81
CA GLU A 41 -17.99 -20.17 -25.13
C GLU A 41 -17.83 -18.65 -25.11
N LEU A 42 -18.65 -17.96 -24.31
CA LEU A 42 -18.60 -16.51 -24.16
C LEU A 42 -17.32 -16.06 -23.45
N ALA A 43 -16.84 -16.80 -22.45
CA ALA A 43 -15.66 -16.46 -21.65
C ALA A 43 -14.39 -16.12 -22.47
N PRO A 44 -13.95 -16.93 -23.46
CA PRO A 44 -12.81 -16.57 -24.30
C PRO A 44 -13.13 -15.47 -25.31
N GLU A 45 -14.37 -15.34 -25.75
CA GLU A 45 -14.77 -14.32 -26.73
C GLU A 45 -14.79 -12.93 -26.10
N VAL A 46 -15.23 -12.81 -24.84
CA VAL A 46 -15.21 -11.52 -24.15
C VAL A 46 -13.81 -11.00 -23.92
N GLU A 47 -12.76 -11.82 -23.95
CA GLU A 47 -11.37 -11.34 -23.91
C GLU A 47 -10.95 -10.70 -25.23
N LYS A 48 -11.22 -11.40 -26.34
CA LYS A 48 -10.73 -11.06 -27.68
C LYS A 48 -11.41 -9.82 -28.27
N ARG A 49 -12.72 -9.66 -28.00
CA ARG A 49 -13.55 -8.69 -28.72
C ARG A 49 -13.67 -7.39 -27.95
N ALA A 50 -13.62 -6.25 -28.65
CA ALA A 50 -13.76 -4.93 -28.06
C ALA A 50 -15.19 -4.37 -28.16
N VAL A 51 -15.99 -4.82 -29.13
CA VAL A 51 -17.30 -4.22 -29.43
C VAL A 51 -18.41 -5.26 -29.43
N PHE A 52 -19.47 -4.96 -28.68
CA PHE A 52 -20.69 -5.76 -28.55
C PHE A 52 -21.90 -4.87 -28.84
N ALA A 53 -22.67 -5.23 -29.86
CA ALA A 53 -23.76 -4.41 -30.39
C ALA A 53 -25.11 -5.13 -30.35
N ARG A 54 -26.20 -4.36 -30.44
CA ARG A 54 -27.58 -4.88 -30.36
C ARG A 54 -27.83 -5.74 -29.11
N LEU A 55 -27.25 -5.32 -27.98
CA LEU A 55 -27.38 -6.02 -26.70
C LEU A 55 -28.67 -5.65 -25.98
N THR A 56 -29.26 -6.62 -25.28
CA THR A 56 -30.27 -6.36 -24.25
C THR A 56 -29.59 -5.98 -22.91
N PRO A 57 -30.31 -5.32 -21.98
CA PRO A 57 -29.78 -5.04 -20.64
C PRO A 57 -29.18 -6.27 -19.94
N LEU A 58 -29.86 -7.41 -19.98
CA LEU A 58 -29.41 -8.67 -19.38
C LEU A 58 -28.12 -9.19 -20.04
N GLN A 59 -27.97 -9.00 -21.36
CA GLN A 59 -26.76 -9.41 -22.08
C GLN A 59 -25.56 -8.53 -21.72
N LYS A 60 -25.76 -7.24 -21.44
CA LYS A 60 -24.69 -6.37 -20.94
C LYS A 60 -24.13 -6.89 -19.62
N THR A 61 -25.03 -7.21 -18.68
CA THR A 61 -24.67 -7.81 -17.39
C THR A 61 -23.97 -9.16 -17.56
N ARG A 62 -24.45 -10.01 -18.48
CA ARG A 62 -23.83 -11.32 -18.75
C ARG A 62 -22.38 -11.20 -19.24
N ILE A 63 -22.11 -10.26 -20.15
CA ILE A 63 -20.75 -9.98 -20.64
C ILE A 63 -19.85 -9.46 -19.50
N LEU A 64 -20.38 -8.53 -18.69
CA LEU A 64 -19.68 -7.99 -17.52
C LEU A 64 -19.28 -9.11 -16.54
N GLN A 65 -20.22 -9.99 -16.20
CA GLN A 65 -19.96 -11.12 -15.31
C GLN A 65 -18.97 -12.12 -15.90
N ALA A 66 -18.97 -12.33 -17.22
CA ALA A 66 -17.97 -13.17 -17.88
C ALA A 66 -16.54 -12.58 -17.73
N LEU A 67 -16.37 -11.26 -17.88
CA LEU A 67 -15.09 -10.59 -17.65
C LEU A 67 -14.63 -10.69 -16.19
N GLN A 68 -15.55 -10.52 -15.23
CA GLN A 68 -15.26 -10.71 -13.82
C GLN A 68 -14.85 -12.15 -13.50
N LYS A 69 -15.55 -13.15 -14.05
CA LYS A 69 -15.21 -14.58 -13.91
C LYS A 69 -13.83 -14.92 -14.50
N ASN A 70 -13.41 -14.23 -15.55
CA ASN A 70 -12.05 -14.32 -16.09
C ASN A 70 -10.99 -13.65 -15.20
N GLY A 71 -11.41 -13.06 -14.07
CA GLY A 71 -10.53 -12.47 -13.07
C GLY A 71 -10.20 -11.01 -13.31
N HIS A 72 -10.94 -10.29 -14.16
CA HIS A 72 -10.78 -8.85 -14.31
C HIS A 72 -11.58 -8.08 -13.27
N THR A 73 -11.11 -6.88 -12.94
CA THR A 73 -11.90 -5.88 -12.21
C THR A 73 -12.54 -4.97 -13.26
N VAL A 74 -13.86 -4.87 -13.27
CA VAL A 74 -14.64 -4.24 -14.33
C VAL A 74 -15.34 -2.99 -13.79
N GLY A 75 -14.94 -1.83 -14.32
CA GLY A 75 -15.71 -0.60 -14.19
C GLY A 75 -16.69 -0.46 -15.35
N PHE A 76 -17.93 -0.07 -15.08
CA PHE A 76 -18.97 0.10 -16.09
C PHE A 76 -19.44 1.55 -16.14
N LEU A 77 -19.40 2.19 -17.31
CA LEU A 77 -19.91 3.54 -17.54
C LEU A 77 -21.26 3.46 -18.28
N GLY A 78 -22.31 4.05 -17.72
CA GLY A 78 -23.64 4.07 -18.33
C GLY A 78 -24.46 5.30 -17.91
N ASP A 79 -25.42 5.69 -18.74
CA ASP A 79 -26.26 6.87 -18.53
C ASP A 79 -27.77 6.56 -18.59
N GLY A 80 -28.15 5.39 -19.10
CA GLY A 80 -29.53 4.99 -19.32
C GLY A 80 -30.10 4.04 -18.27
N ILE A 81 -31.43 3.97 -18.24
CA ILE A 81 -32.20 2.99 -17.44
C ILE A 81 -31.78 1.54 -17.77
N ASN A 82 -31.45 1.30 -19.05
CA ASN A 82 -31.01 0.00 -19.56
C ASN A 82 -29.66 -0.47 -18.97
N ASP A 83 -28.90 0.43 -18.38
CA ASP A 83 -27.57 0.16 -17.82
C ASP A 83 -27.60 -0.05 -16.30
N ALA A 84 -28.70 0.26 -15.63
CA ALA A 84 -28.83 0.12 -14.17
C ALA A 84 -28.44 -1.27 -13.64
N PRO A 85 -28.84 -2.40 -14.28
CA PRO A 85 -28.40 -3.72 -13.84
C PRO A 85 -26.88 -3.94 -13.99
N ALA A 86 -26.28 -3.42 -15.06
CA ALA A 86 -24.85 -3.56 -15.31
C ALA A 86 -24.02 -2.63 -14.41
N LEU A 87 -24.52 -1.42 -14.12
CA LEU A 87 -23.92 -0.49 -13.16
C LEU A 87 -23.84 -1.11 -11.77
N ARG A 88 -24.93 -1.75 -11.32
CA ARG A 88 -25.00 -2.38 -10.01
C ARG A 88 -24.14 -3.63 -9.86
N ASP A 89 -23.99 -4.42 -10.92
CA ASP A 89 -23.21 -5.67 -10.90
C ASP A 89 -21.70 -5.44 -11.17
N ALA A 90 -21.33 -4.25 -11.65
CA ALA A 90 -19.93 -3.87 -11.85
C ALA A 90 -19.14 -3.84 -10.54
N ASP A 91 -17.81 -4.00 -10.62
CA ASP A 91 -16.96 -3.75 -9.46
C ASP A 91 -16.93 -2.25 -9.09
N VAL A 92 -17.14 -1.38 -10.10
CA VAL A 92 -17.35 0.06 -9.94
C VAL A 92 -18.33 0.55 -11.02
N GLY A 93 -19.53 0.96 -10.62
CA GLY A 93 -20.53 1.59 -11.49
C GLY A 93 -20.27 3.09 -11.60
N ILE A 94 -20.23 3.62 -12.82
CA ILE A 94 -19.96 5.04 -13.10
C ILE A 94 -21.10 5.60 -13.94
N SER A 95 -21.72 6.68 -13.49
CA SER A 95 -22.72 7.43 -14.27
C SER A 95 -22.28 8.87 -14.52
N VAL A 96 -23.05 9.59 -15.33
CA VAL A 96 -22.90 11.05 -15.51
C VAL A 96 -24.01 11.79 -14.79
N ASP A 97 -23.81 13.06 -14.44
CA ASP A 97 -24.82 13.87 -13.74
C ASP A 97 -26.13 14.01 -14.53
N SER A 98 -26.03 14.03 -15.87
CA SER A 98 -27.20 14.06 -16.76
C SER A 98 -27.85 12.69 -17.01
N ALA A 99 -27.44 11.64 -16.30
CA ALA A 99 -27.99 10.30 -16.45
C ALA A 99 -29.39 10.19 -15.83
N ALA A 100 -30.14 9.15 -16.22
CA ALA A 100 -31.40 8.82 -15.59
C ALA A 100 -31.23 8.61 -14.07
N ASP A 101 -32.22 8.98 -13.27
CA ASP A 101 -32.12 8.90 -11.80
C ASP A 101 -31.79 7.48 -11.32
N ILE A 102 -32.39 6.46 -11.93
CA ILE A 102 -32.10 5.05 -11.63
C ILE A 102 -30.64 4.66 -11.94
N ALA A 103 -30.01 5.27 -12.95
CA ALA A 103 -28.61 5.01 -13.28
C ALA A 103 -27.69 5.65 -12.24
N LYS A 104 -27.99 6.88 -11.81
CA LYS A 104 -27.26 7.56 -10.72
C LYS A 104 -27.38 6.79 -9.40
N GLU A 105 -28.58 6.35 -9.03
CA GLU A 105 -28.82 5.55 -7.82
C GLU A 105 -28.12 4.17 -7.85
N SER A 106 -27.85 3.64 -9.04
CA SER A 106 -27.17 2.35 -9.22
C SER A 106 -25.64 2.48 -9.37
N SER A 107 -25.09 3.70 -9.36
CA SER A 107 -23.66 3.97 -9.59
C SER A 107 -22.93 4.30 -8.29
N ASP A 108 -21.65 3.92 -8.22
CA ASP A 108 -20.76 4.27 -7.12
C ASP A 108 -20.12 5.66 -7.30
N ILE A 109 -19.95 6.08 -8.55
CA ILE A 109 -19.30 7.34 -8.93
C ILE A 109 -20.19 8.08 -9.93
N ILE A 110 -20.47 9.35 -9.65
CA ILE A 110 -21.17 10.25 -10.57
C ILE A 110 -20.17 11.26 -11.11
N LEU A 111 -19.96 11.25 -12.42
CA LEU A 111 -19.18 12.25 -13.14
C LEU A 111 -20.00 13.53 -13.29
N LEU A 112 -19.59 14.58 -12.56
CA LEU A 112 -20.20 15.91 -12.63
C LEU A 112 -19.89 16.62 -13.95
N GLU A 113 -18.73 16.32 -14.53
CA GLU A 113 -18.28 16.85 -15.81
C GLU A 113 -18.29 15.74 -16.87
N LYS A 114 -18.69 16.08 -18.10
CA LYS A 114 -18.69 15.14 -19.24
C LYS A 114 -17.30 15.00 -19.85
N ASP A 115 -16.32 14.59 -19.02
CA ASP A 115 -14.93 14.43 -19.43
C ASP A 115 -14.38 13.07 -19.00
N LEU A 116 -13.98 12.25 -19.98
CA LEU A 116 -13.37 10.95 -19.75
C LEU A 116 -11.93 11.06 -19.21
N MET A 117 -11.28 12.22 -19.36
CA MET A 117 -9.97 12.49 -18.76
C MET A 117 -10.05 12.47 -17.23
N VAL A 118 -11.16 12.95 -16.65
CA VAL A 118 -11.41 12.89 -15.20
C VAL A 118 -11.48 11.43 -14.73
N LEU A 119 -12.04 10.53 -15.55
CA LEU A 119 -12.06 9.10 -15.24
C LEU A 119 -10.64 8.50 -15.28
N GLU A 120 -9.82 8.87 -16.27
CA GLU A 120 -8.42 8.44 -16.33
C GLU A 120 -7.64 8.89 -15.08
N GLU A 121 -7.77 10.17 -14.71
CA GLU A 121 -7.15 10.73 -13.52
C GLU A 121 -7.63 10.02 -12.25
N GLY A 122 -8.92 9.74 -12.14
CA GLY A 122 -9.51 8.96 -11.05
C GLY A 122 -8.90 7.56 -10.93
N VAL A 123 -8.71 6.86 -12.06
CA VAL A 123 -8.06 5.54 -12.08
C VAL A 123 -6.60 5.63 -11.63
N ILE A 124 -5.86 6.65 -12.08
CA ILE A 124 -4.47 6.89 -11.64
C ILE A 124 -4.44 7.17 -10.15
N LYS A 125 -5.32 8.03 -9.64
CA LYS A 125 -5.43 8.36 -8.21
C LYS A 125 -5.76 7.13 -7.37
N GLY A 126 -6.67 6.28 -7.85
CA GLY A 126 -6.98 4.99 -7.23
C GLY A 126 -5.75 4.09 -7.12
N ARG A 127 -4.91 4.02 -8.16
CA ARG A 127 -3.65 3.26 -8.13
C ARG A 127 -2.62 3.85 -7.15
N GLU A 128 -2.54 5.18 -7.04
CA GLU A 128 -1.69 5.85 -6.04
C GLU A 128 -2.12 5.48 -4.63
N THR A 129 -3.42 5.62 -4.33
CA THR A 129 -4.00 5.28 -3.03
C THR A 129 -3.78 3.82 -2.68
N PHE A 130 -4.10 2.90 -3.61
CA PHE A 130 -3.90 1.47 -3.41
C PHE A 130 -2.43 1.15 -3.11
N GLY A 131 -1.49 1.69 -3.90
CA GLY A 131 -0.09 1.46 -3.63
C GLY A 131 0.31 2.01 -2.25
N ASN A 132 -0.16 3.20 -1.86
CA ASN A 132 0.24 3.82 -0.59
C ASN A 132 -0.25 2.98 0.60
N ILE A 133 -1.42 2.35 0.46
CA ILE A 133 -1.91 1.32 1.40
C ILE A 133 -0.97 0.12 1.43
N ILE A 134 -0.54 -0.40 0.28
CA ILE A 134 0.40 -1.54 0.25
C ILE A 134 1.77 -1.18 0.85
N LYS A 135 2.30 0.03 0.62
CA LYS A 135 3.50 0.53 1.31
C LYS A 135 3.33 0.46 2.83
N TYR A 136 2.24 1.06 3.33
CA TYR A 136 1.92 1.11 4.76
C TYR A 136 1.89 -0.29 5.35
N LEU A 137 1.11 -1.19 4.75
CA LEU A 137 0.93 -2.55 5.24
C LEU A 137 2.26 -3.32 5.31
N ASN A 138 3.09 -3.23 4.26
CA ASN A 138 4.38 -3.91 4.25
C ASN A 138 5.35 -3.35 5.29
N MET A 139 5.38 -2.03 5.49
CA MET A 139 6.21 -1.39 6.51
C MET A 139 5.77 -1.78 7.92
N THR A 140 4.48 -1.65 8.21
CA THR A 140 3.92 -1.92 9.55
C THR A 140 4.01 -3.40 9.88
N ALA A 141 3.69 -4.30 8.95
CA ALA A 141 3.84 -5.74 9.17
C ALA A 141 5.30 -6.14 9.45
N SER A 142 6.25 -5.61 8.67
CA SER A 142 7.69 -5.91 8.87
C SER A 142 8.22 -5.34 10.18
N SER A 143 7.83 -4.11 10.52
CA SER A 143 8.24 -3.43 11.75
C SER A 143 7.75 -4.18 12.99
N ASN A 144 6.45 -4.54 13.01
CA ASN A 144 5.86 -5.28 14.12
C ASN A 144 6.45 -6.67 14.27
N PHE A 145 6.70 -7.37 13.15
CA PHE A 145 7.38 -8.66 13.18
C PHE A 145 8.81 -8.53 13.74
N GLY A 146 9.57 -7.54 13.27
CA GLY A 146 10.91 -7.26 13.76
C GLY A 146 10.93 -6.97 15.26
N ASN A 147 10.04 -6.11 15.75
CA ASN A 147 9.92 -5.79 17.18
C ASN A 147 9.61 -7.04 18.02
N VAL A 148 8.60 -7.84 17.63
CA VAL A 148 8.24 -9.08 18.35
C VAL A 148 9.41 -10.07 18.34
N PHE A 149 10.11 -10.22 17.22
CA PHE A 149 11.29 -11.07 17.13
C PHE A 149 12.42 -10.57 18.06
N SER A 150 12.64 -9.27 18.14
CA SER A 150 13.62 -8.65 19.04
C SER A 150 13.25 -8.84 20.51
N VAL A 151 11.98 -8.66 20.89
CA VAL A 151 11.48 -8.98 22.25
C VAL A 151 11.75 -10.45 22.58
N LEU A 152 11.47 -11.36 21.64
CA LEU A 152 11.65 -12.80 21.83
C LEU A 152 13.12 -13.16 22.07
N VAL A 153 14.02 -12.65 21.24
CA VAL A 153 15.46 -12.84 21.39
C VAL A 153 15.92 -12.25 22.72
N ALA A 154 15.57 -11.01 23.02
CA ALA A 154 15.97 -10.34 24.24
C ALA A 154 15.49 -11.09 25.50
N SER A 155 14.24 -11.56 25.52
CA SER A 155 13.67 -12.30 26.66
C SER A 155 14.35 -13.65 26.91
N ALA A 156 15.03 -14.22 25.92
CA ALA A 156 15.80 -15.45 26.09
C ALA A 156 17.15 -15.24 26.79
N PHE A 157 17.72 -14.02 26.72
CA PHE A 157 19.08 -13.72 27.20
C PHE A 157 19.14 -12.70 28.34
N ILE A 158 18.11 -11.86 28.49
CA ILE A 158 18.08 -10.74 29.43
C ILE A 158 17.25 -11.12 30.67
N PRO A 159 17.75 -10.88 31.89
CA PRO A 159 17.09 -11.30 33.13
C PRO A 159 15.90 -10.43 33.55
N PHE A 160 15.58 -9.38 32.79
CA PHE A 160 14.47 -8.45 33.02
C PHE A 160 13.71 -8.19 31.72
N LEU A 161 12.52 -7.58 31.83
CA LEU A 161 11.71 -7.22 30.66
C LEU A 161 12.46 -6.21 29.77
N PRO A 162 12.81 -6.57 28.52
CA PRO A 162 13.59 -5.69 27.65
C PRO A 162 12.87 -4.37 27.34
N MET A 163 11.54 -4.40 27.29
CA MET A 163 10.67 -3.23 27.15
C MET A 163 9.34 -3.47 27.85
N LEU A 164 8.78 -2.44 28.48
CA LEU A 164 7.46 -2.51 29.11
C LEU A 164 6.35 -2.38 28.06
N ALA A 165 5.17 -2.92 28.36
CA ALA A 165 4.00 -2.80 27.49
C ALA A 165 3.63 -1.33 27.20
N ILE A 166 3.79 -0.43 28.18
CA ILE A 166 3.53 1.00 28.00
C ILE A 166 4.51 1.65 27.01
N HIS A 167 5.77 1.23 26.99
CA HIS A 167 6.77 1.72 26.04
C HIS A 167 6.42 1.29 24.62
N LEU A 168 6.03 0.03 24.43
CA LEU A 168 5.55 -0.49 23.14
C LEU A 168 4.31 0.25 22.65
N LEU A 169 3.35 0.55 23.55
CA LEU A 169 2.16 1.32 23.21
C LEU A 169 2.51 2.75 22.75
N ILE A 170 3.43 3.42 23.45
CA ILE A 170 3.90 4.75 23.07
C ILE A 170 4.61 4.70 21.71
N GLN A 171 5.50 3.72 21.51
CA GLN A 171 6.21 3.55 20.23
C GLN A 171 5.23 3.33 19.08
N ASN A 172 4.30 2.38 19.21
CA ASN A 172 3.32 2.08 18.18
C ASN A 172 2.45 3.29 17.87
N LEU A 173 1.95 3.99 18.89
CA LEU A 173 1.15 5.20 18.70
C LEU A 173 1.93 6.29 17.95
N MET A 174 3.17 6.56 18.36
CA MET A 174 4.02 7.56 17.71
C MET A 174 4.36 7.18 16.27
N TYR A 175 4.67 5.90 16.05
CA TYR A 175 4.95 5.36 14.74
C TYR A 175 3.73 5.47 13.82
N ASP A 176 2.54 5.08 14.28
CA ASP A 176 1.30 5.18 13.52
C ASP A 176 0.96 6.64 13.16
N ILE A 177 1.16 7.58 14.09
CA ILE A 177 1.02 9.02 13.83
C ILE A 177 1.97 9.47 12.71
N SER A 178 3.22 8.98 12.71
CA SER A 178 4.17 9.29 11.63
C SER A 178 3.66 8.78 10.27
N GLN A 179 2.99 7.62 10.25
CA GLN A 179 2.46 6.97 9.06
C GLN A 179 1.16 7.57 8.52
N LEU A 180 0.41 8.33 9.31
CA LEU A 180 -0.79 9.05 8.83
C LEU A 180 -0.51 9.94 7.62
N SER A 181 0.74 10.39 7.45
CA SER A 181 1.18 11.20 6.32
C SER A 181 1.46 10.41 5.03
N LEU A 182 1.54 9.07 5.10
CA LEU A 182 1.92 8.20 3.99
C LEU A 182 0.90 8.17 2.83
N PRO A 183 -0.42 8.34 3.01
CA PRO A 183 -1.37 8.47 1.90
C PRO A 183 -1.06 9.65 0.98
N TRP A 184 -0.45 10.73 1.50
CA TRP A 184 0.01 11.89 0.71
C TRP A 184 1.39 11.67 0.09
N ASP A 185 1.91 10.45 0.14
CA ASP A 185 3.18 10.13 -0.44
C ASP A 185 3.10 9.85 -1.95
N LYS A 186 4.20 10.13 -2.66
CA LYS A 186 4.28 9.89 -4.11
C LYS A 186 4.52 8.41 -4.42
N MET A 187 3.84 7.93 -5.45
CA MET A 187 4.10 6.61 -6.03
C MET A 187 5.08 6.64 -7.18
N ASP A 188 5.84 5.56 -7.32
CA ASP A 188 6.73 5.38 -8.47
C ASP A 188 5.89 5.20 -9.74
N LYS A 189 6.23 5.95 -10.80
CA LYS A 189 5.49 5.93 -12.08
C LYS A 189 5.36 4.51 -12.66
N GLU A 190 6.38 3.67 -12.46
CA GLU A 190 6.38 2.27 -12.88
C GLU A 190 5.30 1.43 -12.20
N PHE A 191 4.99 1.71 -10.94
CA PHE A 191 3.92 1.06 -10.19
C PHE A 191 2.55 1.40 -10.79
N LEU A 192 2.36 2.68 -11.15
CA LEU A 192 1.08 3.20 -11.68
C LEU A 192 0.75 2.74 -13.10
N ARG A 193 1.74 2.24 -13.87
CA ARG A 193 1.54 1.84 -15.28
C ARG A 193 0.56 0.68 -15.46
N LYS A 194 0.47 -0.23 -14.49
CA LYS A 194 -0.35 -1.43 -14.59
C LYS A 194 -1.28 -1.54 -13.37
N PRO A 195 -2.51 -2.05 -13.53
CA PRO A 195 -3.35 -2.43 -12.41
C PRO A 195 -2.61 -3.45 -11.53
N ARG A 196 -2.79 -3.32 -10.22
CA ARG A 196 -2.24 -4.24 -9.22
C ARG A 196 -3.39 -4.90 -8.49
N LYS A 197 -3.18 -6.16 -8.10
CA LYS A 197 -4.10 -6.91 -7.25
C LYS A 197 -3.51 -7.03 -5.85
N TRP A 198 -4.39 -7.22 -4.88
CA TRP A 198 -3.99 -7.59 -3.54
C TRP A 198 -3.20 -8.90 -3.53
N ASP A 199 -2.00 -8.91 -2.94
CA ASP A 199 -1.15 -10.09 -2.80
C ASP A 199 -0.69 -10.25 -1.34
N ALA A 200 -1.54 -10.87 -0.52
CA ALA A 200 -1.23 -11.17 0.87
C ALA A 200 0.03 -12.05 1.04
N LYS A 201 0.33 -12.92 0.05
CA LYS A 201 1.52 -13.78 0.10
C LYS A 201 2.79 -12.94 -0.06
N ASN A 202 2.76 -11.88 -0.86
CA ASN A 202 3.89 -10.96 -0.94
C ASN A 202 4.11 -10.19 0.37
N ILE A 203 3.03 -9.76 1.04
CA ILE A 203 3.14 -9.09 2.35
C ILE A 203 3.80 -10.01 3.38
N GLY A 204 3.38 -11.28 3.45
CA GLY A 204 4.00 -12.27 4.34
C GLY A 204 5.46 -12.55 4.01
N ARG A 205 5.81 -12.65 2.72
CA ARG A 205 7.21 -12.79 2.28
C ARG A 205 8.05 -11.57 2.66
N PHE A 206 7.52 -10.38 2.41
CA PHE A 206 8.19 -9.12 2.72
C PHE A 206 8.47 -9.03 4.22
N MET A 207 7.49 -9.35 5.06
CA MET A 207 7.62 -9.42 6.52
C MET A 207 8.74 -10.37 6.97
N LEU A 208 8.81 -11.58 6.42
CA LEU A 208 9.82 -12.57 6.80
C LEU A 208 11.24 -12.22 6.34
N TRP A 209 11.40 -11.51 5.22
CA TRP A 209 12.71 -11.15 4.68
C TRP A 209 13.23 -9.81 5.20
N ILE A 210 12.34 -8.82 5.37
CA ILE A 210 12.70 -7.47 5.79
C ILE A 210 12.60 -7.30 7.31
N GLY A 211 11.61 -7.94 7.96
CA GLY A 211 11.39 -7.84 9.41
C GLY A 211 12.63 -8.19 10.26
N PRO A 212 13.31 -9.34 10.04
CA PRO A 212 14.53 -9.66 10.78
C PRO A 212 15.68 -8.66 10.60
N THR A 213 15.63 -7.84 9.55
CA THR A 213 16.69 -6.85 9.29
C THR A 213 16.73 -5.79 10.39
N SER A 214 15.57 -5.32 10.90
CA SER A 214 15.55 -4.38 12.02
C SER A 214 16.01 -5.04 13.32
N SER A 215 15.65 -6.30 13.52
CA SER A 215 16.04 -7.03 14.74
C SER A 215 17.54 -7.23 14.91
N ILE A 216 18.30 -7.29 13.82
CA ILE A 216 19.77 -7.28 13.90
C ILE A 216 20.26 -6.04 14.65
N PHE A 217 19.66 -4.87 14.37
CA PHE A 217 20.04 -3.62 15.00
C PHE A 217 19.55 -3.51 16.43
N ASP A 218 18.34 -3.98 16.72
CA ASP A 218 17.86 -4.12 18.10
C ASP A 218 18.85 -4.98 18.93
N ILE A 219 19.30 -6.12 18.39
CA ILE A 219 20.30 -6.99 19.04
C ILE A 219 21.64 -6.27 19.23
N THR A 220 22.09 -5.47 18.25
CA THR A 220 23.30 -4.65 18.43
C THR A 220 23.12 -3.61 19.53
N THR A 221 21.93 -3.00 19.64
CA THR A 221 21.59 -2.09 20.74
C THR A 221 21.61 -2.83 22.07
N PHE A 222 21.08 -4.05 22.14
CA PHE A 222 21.13 -4.87 23.36
C PHE A 222 22.57 -5.15 23.79
N ALA A 223 23.43 -5.55 22.85
CA ALA A 223 24.84 -5.79 23.11
C ALA A 223 25.56 -4.51 23.57
N LEU A 224 25.27 -3.37 22.94
CA LEU A 224 25.80 -2.06 23.33
C LEU A 224 25.40 -1.71 24.78
N MET A 225 24.11 -1.81 25.09
CA MET A 225 23.60 -1.51 26.43
C MET A 225 24.19 -2.47 27.48
N TRP A 226 24.34 -3.75 27.13
CA TRP A 226 24.86 -4.78 28.03
C TRP A 226 26.36 -4.63 28.31
N TYR A 227 27.19 -4.47 27.28
CA TYR A 227 28.66 -4.52 27.41
C TYR A 227 29.32 -3.15 27.57
N VAL A 228 28.77 -2.09 26.97
CA VAL A 228 29.38 -0.74 26.99
C VAL A 228 28.80 0.10 28.13
N PHE A 229 27.47 0.09 28.27
CA PHE A 229 26.77 0.85 29.31
C PHE A 229 26.54 0.05 30.60
N ALA A 230 26.98 -1.21 30.64
CA ALA A 230 26.84 -2.11 31.79
C ALA A 230 25.40 -2.21 32.32
N ALA A 231 24.40 -2.04 31.44
CA ALA A 231 22.98 -2.16 31.76
C ALA A 231 22.54 -3.63 31.78
N ASN A 232 23.25 -4.44 32.58
CA ASN A 232 23.14 -5.90 32.64
C ASN A 232 22.51 -6.43 33.93
N ASN A 233 22.06 -5.52 34.80
CA ASN A 233 21.41 -5.83 36.06
C ASN A 233 20.01 -5.20 36.13
N VAL A 234 19.21 -5.63 37.11
CA VAL A 234 17.82 -5.18 37.28
C VAL A 234 17.75 -3.69 37.65
N GLU A 235 18.77 -3.16 38.33
CA GLU A 235 18.83 -1.74 38.71
C GLU A 235 18.96 -0.83 37.48
N ALA A 236 19.71 -1.26 36.47
CA ALA A 236 19.92 -0.54 35.21
C ALA A 236 18.89 -0.89 34.12
N GLN A 237 17.79 -1.59 34.46
CA GLN A 237 16.76 -1.97 33.48
C GLN A 237 16.13 -0.76 32.78
N ALA A 238 15.93 0.35 33.51
CA ALA A 238 15.31 1.56 32.97
C ALA A 238 16.21 2.22 31.90
N LEU A 239 17.52 2.23 32.16
CA LEU A 239 18.52 2.68 31.18
C LEU A 239 18.49 1.82 29.92
N PHE A 240 18.47 0.49 30.07
CA PHE A 240 18.35 -0.46 28.95
C PHE A 240 17.08 -0.20 28.12
N GLN A 241 15.93 -0.13 28.78
CA GLN A 241 14.63 0.11 28.16
C GLN A 241 14.60 1.46 27.44
N SER A 242 15.23 2.49 27.99
CA SER A 242 15.32 3.82 27.38
C SER A 242 16.20 3.85 26.14
N GLY A 243 17.33 3.14 26.17
CA GLY A 243 18.19 2.96 25.01
C GLY A 243 17.45 2.31 23.85
N TRP A 244 16.82 1.16 24.13
CA TRP A 244 16.05 0.48 23.10
C TRP A 244 14.79 1.24 22.67
N PHE A 245 14.15 1.99 23.58
CA PHE A 245 13.00 2.83 23.24
C PHE A 245 13.35 3.88 22.18
N ILE A 246 14.45 4.61 22.36
CA ILE A 246 14.89 5.62 21.39
C ILE A 246 15.30 4.95 20.08
N GLU A 247 16.16 3.93 20.15
CA GLU A 247 16.65 3.29 18.93
C GLU A 247 15.54 2.64 18.12
N GLY A 248 14.66 1.87 18.77
CA GLY A 248 13.52 1.22 18.12
C GLY A 248 12.58 2.23 17.47
N LEU A 249 12.24 3.33 18.15
CA LEU A 249 11.35 4.35 17.56
C LEU A 249 12.00 5.06 16.36
N LEU A 250 13.29 5.40 16.46
CA LEU A 250 14.02 6.05 15.38
C LEU A 250 14.23 5.11 14.19
N SER A 251 14.61 3.86 14.44
CA SER A 251 14.83 2.88 13.37
C SER A 251 13.52 2.57 12.65
N GLN A 252 12.42 2.34 13.37
CA GLN A 252 11.07 2.18 12.79
C GLN A 252 10.64 3.39 11.96
N THR A 253 10.83 4.60 12.48
CA THR A 253 10.49 5.83 11.74
C THR A 253 11.36 6.01 10.49
N LEU A 254 12.63 5.62 10.56
CA LEU A 254 13.58 5.67 9.46
C LEU A 254 13.27 4.62 8.38
N VAL A 255 12.77 3.45 8.76
CA VAL A 255 12.29 2.39 7.85
C VAL A 255 11.27 2.95 6.85
N VAL A 256 10.40 3.85 7.28
CA VAL A 256 9.39 4.50 6.40
C VAL A 256 10.06 5.16 5.20
N HIS A 257 11.19 5.84 5.42
CA HIS A 257 11.98 6.46 4.37
C HIS A 257 12.78 5.45 3.54
N MET A 258 13.21 4.35 4.16
CA MET A 258 14.02 3.34 3.51
C MET A 258 13.21 2.44 2.56
N LEU A 259 12.00 2.05 2.98
CA LEU A 259 11.20 1.04 2.30
C LEU A 259 10.14 1.62 1.35
N ARG A 260 9.83 2.92 1.42
CA ARG A 260 8.80 3.58 0.59
C ARG A 260 8.98 3.38 -0.91
N THR A 261 10.20 3.25 -1.40
CA THR A 261 10.48 3.23 -2.84
C THR A 261 11.55 2.20 -3.16
N GLN A 262 11.48 1.64 -4.37
CA GLN A 262 12.52 0.75 -4.89
C GLN A 262 13.86 1.49 -5.03
N LYS A 263 13.79 2.81 -5.24
CA LYS A 263 14.92 3.70 -5.49
C LYS A 263 15.74 3.97 -4.23
N ILE A 264 16.92 4.57 -4.40
CA ILE A 264 17.76 4.99 -3.28
C ILE A 264 17.08 6.18 -2.56
N PRO A 265 16.73 6.04 -1.27
CA PRO A 265 16.12 7.10 -0.48
C PRO A 265 17.01 8.34 -0.42
N PHE A 266 16.39 9.52 -0.37
CA PHE A 266 17.02 10.84 -0.26
C PHE A 266 17.87 11.29 -1.46
N ILE A 267 18.35 10.36 -2.29
CA ILE A 267 19.16 10.61 -3.48
C ILE A 267 18.28 10.57 -4.74
N GLN A 268 17.57 9.46 -4.95
CA GLN A 268 16.76 9.23 -6.16
C GLN A 268 15.27 9.49 -5.94
N SER A 269 14.82 9.40 -4.69
CA SER A 269 13.43 9.65 -4.31
C SER A 269 13.41 10.24 -2.90
N ARG A 270 12.79 11.41 -2.76
CA ARG A 270 12.62 12.09 -1.47
C ARG A 270 11.17 11.96 -1.03
N ALA A 271 10.99 11.82 0.29
CA ALA A 271 9.67 11.84 0.88
C ALA A 271 8.97 13.17 0.66
N THR A 272 7.63 13.13 0.59
CA THR A 272 6.84 14.37 0.52
C THR A 272 7.02 15.15 1.82
N LEU A 273 6.83 16.46 1.74
CA LEU A 273 7.03 17.35 2.89
C LEU A 273 6.22 16.92 4.13
N PRO A 274 4.93 16.50 4.01
CA PRO A 274 4.19 16.01 5.16
C PRO A 274 4.87 14.83 5.86
N VAL A 275 5.35 13.85 5.09
CA VAL A 275 6.05 12.66 5.62
C VAL A 275 7.37 13.04 6.29
N LEU A 276 8.14 13.97 5.71
CA LEU A 276 9.38 14.44 6.33
C LEU A 276 9.13 15.17 7.65
N LEU A 277 8.11 16.02 7.72
CA LEU A 277 7.79 16.80 8.90
C LEU A 277 7.25 15.91 10.03
N THR A 278 6.32 15.01 9.74
CA THR A 278 5.75 14.11 10.76
C THR A 278 6.78 13.15 11.32
N THR A 279 7.58 12.51 10.46
CA THR A 279 8.65 11.60 10.90
C THR A 279 9.75 12.35 11.65
N GLY A 280 10.14 13.54 11.19
CA GLY A 280 11.09 14.41 11.90
C GLY A 280 10.60 14.81 13.29
N LEU A 281 9.34 15.22 13.40
CA LEU A 281 8.70 15.57 14.66
C LEU A 281 8.65 14.37 15.62
N ILE A 282 8.25 13.20 15.13
CA ILE A 282 8.16 11.98 15.94
C ILE A 282 9.53 11.52 16.43
N MET A 283 10.58 11.58 15.60
CA MET A 283 11.95 11.29 16.04
C MET A 283 12.42 12.27 17.12
N ALA A 284 12.14 13.57 16.96
CA ALA A 284 12.50 14.59 17.95
C ALA A 284 11.77 14.38 19.29
N ILE A 285 10.46 14.12 19.25
CA ILE A 285 9.67 13.80 20.45
C ILE A 285 10.17 12.50 21.08
N GLY A 286 10.51 11.49 20.27
CA GLY A 286 11.01 10.20 20.72
C GLY A 286 12.31 10.30 21.50
N ILE A 287 13.24 11.12 21.01
CA ILE A 287 14.47 11.45 21.74
C ILE A 287 14.17 12.21 23.02
N TYR A 288 13.19 13.13 23.00
CA TYR A 288 12.88 13.99 24.15
C TYR A 288 12.16 13.25 25.30
N ILE A 289 11.33 12.23 25.01
CA ILE A 289 10.49 11.56 26.01
C ILE A 289 11.30 11.07 27.24
N PRO A 290 12.42 10.32 27.11
CA PRO A 290 13.20 9.87 28.27
C PRO A 290 13.80 11.01 29.12
N PHE A 291 13.97 12.20 28.54
CA PHE A 291 14.47 13.40 29.24
C PHE A 291 13.33 14.25 29.84
N SER A 292 12.08 13.87 29.60
CA SER A 292 10.90 14.61 30.03
C SER A 292 10.28 14.02 31.31
N PRO A 293 9.45 14.78 32.04
CA PRO A 293 8.70 14.25 33.19
C PRO A 293 7.79 13.07 32.81
N LEU A 294 7.29 13.05 31.58
CA LEU A 294 6.47 11.95 31.06
C LEU A 294 7.29 10.65 30.97
N GLY A 295 8.57 10.73 30.58
CA GLY A 295 9.48 9.58 30.55
C GLY A 295 9.63 8.96 31.93
N ALA A 296 9.90 9.78 32.95
CA ALA A 296 10.01 9.33 34.33
C ALA A 296 8.71 8.66 34.84
N MET A 297 7.54 9.17 34.45
CA MET A 297 6.24 8.56 34.82
C MET A 297 6.05 7.16 34.23
N VAL A 298 6.63 6.88 33.06
CA VAL A 298 6.53 5.57 32.39
C VAL A 298 7.75 4.69 32.64
N GLY A 299 8.65 5.07 33.55
CA GLY A 299 9.84 4.29 33.91
C GLY A 299 11.00 4.39 32.92
N LEU A 300 11.05 5.44 32.09
CA LEU A 300 12.19 5.76 31.24
C LEU A 300 13.17 6.69 31.99
N GLU A 301 14.45 6.56 31.65
CA GLU A 301 15.56 7.28 32.25
C GLU A 301 16.34 8.06 31.18
N PRO A 302 16.83 9.28 31.48
CA PRO A 302 17.69 10.03 30.59
C PRO A 302 18.96 9.26 30.22
N LEU A 303 19.25 9.15 28.92
CA LEU A 303 20.46 8.47 28.45
C LEU A 303 21.70 9.39 28.52
N PRO A 304 22.89 8.82 28.79
CA PRO A 304 24.13 9.57 28.75
C PRO A 304 24.43 10.06 27.33
N LEU A 305 25.05 11.25 27.20
CA LEU A 305 25.38 11.83 25.90
C LEU A 305 26.31 10.93 25.05
N SER A 306 27.09 10.06 25.69
CA SER A 306 27.93 9.08 25.01
C SER A 306 27.15 8.02 24.21
N TYR A 307 25.84 7.84 24.47
CA TYR A 307 24.98 6.92 23.73
C TYR A 307 24.66 7.41 22.31
N PHE A 308 24.47 8.72 22.11
CA PHE A 308 24.02 9.27 20.83
C PHE A 308 24.98 9.04 19.65
N PRO A 309 26.32 9.12 19.81
CA PRO A 309 27.24 8.72 18.74
C PRO A 309 27.06 7.25 18.28
N TRP A 310 26.82 6.34 19.22
CA TRP A 310 26.55 4.94 18.91
C TRP A 310 25.20 4.77 18.21
N LEU A 311 24.17 5.46 18.69
CA LEU A 311 22.85 5.48 18.04
C LEU A 311 22.96 5.95 16.58
N VAL A 312 23.70 7.02 16.31
CA VAL A 312 23.92 7.50 14.93
C VAL A 312 24.64 6.44 14.10
N ALA A 313 25.66 5.79 14.63
CA ALA A 313 26.36 4.71 13.93
C ALA A 313 25.45 3.51 13.62
N THR A 314 24.60 3.11 14.58
CA THR A 314 23.60 2.05 14.40
C THR A 314 22.59 2.42 13.32
N LEU A 315 22.03 3.63 13.34
CA LEU A 315 21.04 4.08 12.36
C LEU A 315 21.63 4.24 10.95
N LEU A 316 22.87 4.71 10.81
CA LEU A 316 23.56 4.76 9.53
C LEU A 316 23.83 3.35 8.98
N SER A 317 24.27 2.44 9.84
CA SER A 317 24.46 1.03 9.49
C SER A 317 23.14 0.37 9.09
N TYR A 318 22.06 0.67 9.80
CA TYR A 318 20.70 0.26 9.48
C TYR A 318 20.30 0.70 8.07
N CYS A 319 20.49 1.98 7.74
CA CYS A 319 20.20 2.49 6.40
C CYS A 319 20.97 1.72 5.30
N LEU A 320 22.25 1.43 5.52
CA LEU A 320 23.07 0.71 4.55
C LEU A 320 22.58 -0.74 4.36
N VAL A 321 22.33 -1.46 5.45
CA VAL A 321 21.86 -2.84 5.40
C VAL A 321 20.44 -2.91 4.83
N ALA A 322 19.53 -2.05 5.26
CA ALA A 322 18.16 -1.99 4.73
C ALA A 322 18.16 -1.72 3.21
N GLN A 323 19.05 -0.83 2.74
CA GLN A 323 19.21 -0.58 1.30
C GLN A 323 19.77 -1.80 0.56
N GLY A 324 20.72 -2.52 1.16
CA GLY A 324 21.27 -3.77 0.63
C GLY A 324 20.21 -4.88 0.54
N MET A 325 19.47 -5.09 1.63
CA MET A 325 18.38 -6.06 1.72
C MET A 325 17.26 -5.76 0.74
N LYS A 326 16.90 -4.49 0.55
CA LYS A 326 15.97 -4.06 -0.50
C LYS A 326 16.45 -4.49 -1.89
N ARG A 327 17.71 -4.21 -2.25
CA ARG A 327 18.27 -4.61 -3.56
C ARG A 327 18.28 -6.12 -3.72
N PHE A 328 18.61 -6.85 -2.65
CA PHE A 328 18.59 -8.31 -2.64
C PHE A 328 17.18 -8.87 -2.86
N TYR A 329 16.18 -8.33 -2.14
CA TYR A 329 14.78 -8.72 -2.26
C TYR A 329 14.27 -8.53 -3.69
N ILE A 330 14.52 -7.35 -4.27
CA ILE A 330 14.11 -7.03 -5.65
C ILE A 330 14.79 -7.98 -6.64
N LYS A 331 16.08 -8.27 -6.48
CA LYS A 331 16.81 -9.22 -7.34
C LYS A 331 16.26 -10.64 -7.24
N ARG A 332 15.82 -11.05 -6.04
CA ARG A 332 15.35 -12.42 -5.76
C ARG A 332 13.91 -12.68 -6.23
N PHE A 333 13.04 -11.67 -6.13
CA PHE A 333 11.60 -11.80 -6.38
C PHE A 333 11.10 -11.00 -7.58
N GLY A 334 11.93 -10.13 -8.19
CA GLY A 334 11.61 -9.36 -9.38
C GLY A 334 10.58 -8.24 -9.17
N GLN A 335 10.20 -7.95 -7.92
CA GLN A 335 9.19 -6.95 -7.57
C GLN A 335 9.52 -6.26 -6.24
N TRP A 336 9.06 -5.01 -6.10
CA TRP A 336 9.04 -4.27 -4.84
C TRP A 336 7.57 -3.90 -4.57
N PHE A 337 7.04 -4.45 -3.48
CA PHE A 337 5.62 -4.54 -3.15
C PHE A 337 4.75 -5.39 -4.08
#